data_AF-A0A1J3IEU8-F1
#
_entry.id   AF-A0A1J3IEU8-F1
#
_cell.length_a   1.000
_cell.length_b   1.000
_cell.length_c   1.000
_cell.angle_alpha   90.00
_cell.angle_beta   90.00
_cell.angle_gamma   90.00
#
_symmetry.space_group_name_H-M   'P 1'
#
loop_
_entity.id
_entity.type
_entity.pdbx_description
1 polymer ?
#
loop_
_entity_poly.entity_id
_entity_poly.type
_entity_poly.pdbx_seq_one_letter_code
_entity_poly.pdbx_strand_id
1 'polypeptide(L)'
;GAERLCMTSPSVEQFVEAVKQTVLANKKWVPPPGKGTLYVRPLLIGSGAMLGLASAPEYTFVVYASPVGEYHKVSSGLLNLEVNQKYRRSHAG
;
A
#
# COMPACT_ATOMS: atom_id res chain seq x y z
N GLY A 1 8.80 -8.27 -2.16
CA GLY A 1 8.43 -7.08 -2.94
C GLY A 1 9.67 -6.33 -3.36
N ALA A 2 10.30 -5.63 -2.41
CA ALA A 2 11.52 -4.85 -2.63
C ALA A 2 12.64 -5.63 -3.33
N GLU A 3 12.96 -6.84 -2.85
CA GLU A 3 13.97 -7.72 -3.46
C GLU A 3 13.72 -7.96 -4.97
N ARG A 4 12.49 -8.34 -5.34
CA ARG A 4 12.12 -8.59 -6.74
C ARG A 4 12.23 -7.35 -7.63
N LEU A 5 12.13 -6.17 -7.04
CA LEU A 5 12.25 -4.86 -7.67
C LEU A 5 13.66 -4.26 -7.51
N CYS A 6 14.63 -5.02 -7.00
CA CYS A 6 16.01 -4.58 -6.77
C CYS A 6 16.12 -3.33 -5.88
N MET A 7 15.28 -3.25 -4.85
CA MET A 7 15.22 -2.13 -3.90
C MET A 7 15.70 -2.57 -2.51
N THR A 8 16.40 -1.68 -1.81
CA THR A 8 16.74 -1.87 -0.40
C THR A 8 15.49 -1.64 0.47
N SER A 9 15.00 -2.69 1.15
CA SER A 9 13.87 -2.56 2.07
C SER A 9 14.28 -1.99 3.42
N PRO A 10 13.37 -1.30 4.14
CA PRO A 10 13.56 -1.04 5.57
C PRO A 10 13.66 -2.38 6.33
N SER A 11 14.28 -2.36 7.51
CA SER A 11 14.19 -3.51 8.42
C SER A 11 12.74 -3.76 8.85
N VAL A 12 12.45 -4.96 9.35
CA VAL A 12 11.11 -5.29 9.86
C VAL A 12 10.73 -4.35 11.01
N GLU A 13 11.68 -4.04 11.88
CA GLU A 13 11.51 -3.13 13.02
C GLU A 13 11.20 -1.71 12.55
N GLN A 14 11.97 -1.19 11.59
CA GLN A 14 11.71 0.14 11.00
C GLN A 14 10.32 0.20 10.35
N PHE A 15 9.93 -0.84 9.62
CA PHE A 15 8.62 -0.91 8.98
C PHE A 15 7.48 -0.91 10.01
N VAL A 16 7.56 -1.80 11.01
CA VAL A 16 6.53 -1.93 12.04
C VAL A 16 6.43 -0.66 12.87
N GLU A 17 7.56 -0.05 13.22
CA GLU A 17 7.59 1.19 13.99
C GLU A 17 6.97 2.35 13.20
N ALA A 18 7.32 2.53 11.92
CA ALA A 18 6.72 3.56 11.08
C ALA A 18 5.21 3.40 10.95
N VAL A 19 4.71 2.16 10.81
CA VAL A 19 3.27 1.87 10.79
C VAL A 19 2.61 2.26 12.11
N LYS A 20 3.18 1.85 13.26
CA LYS A 20 2.66 2.20 14.59
C LYS A 20 2.62 3.71 14.80
N GLN A 21 3.72 4.41 14.51
CA GLN A 21 3.81 5.87 14.63
C GLN A 21 2.78 6.56 13.75
N THR A 22 2.60 6.09 12.52
CA THR A 22 1.58 6.64 11.61
C THR A 22 0.17 6.46 12.17
N VAL A 23 -0.17 5.29 12.70
CA VAL A 23 -1.49 5.04 13.30
C VAL A 23 -1.69 5.88 14.57
N LEU A 24 -0.69 5.96 15.44
CA LEU A 24 -0.75 6.75 16.68
C LEU A 24 -0.95 8.24 16.38
N ALA A 25 -0.18 8.80 15.44
CA ALA A 25 -0.31 10.18 15.00
C ALA A 25 -1.69 10.49 14.38
N ASN A 26 -2.35 9.48 13.81
CA ASN A 26 -3.65 9.58 13.16
C ASN A 26 -4.80 8.97 13.97
N LYS A 27 -4.62 8.75 15.28
CA LYS A 27 -5.62 8.09 16.14
C LYS A 27 -7.01 8.73 16.06
N LYS A 28 -7.07 10.06 15.94
CA LYS A 28 -8.33 10.82 15.79
C LYS A 28 -9.13 10.50 14.52
N TRP A 29 -8.48 9.92 13.52
CA TRP A 29 -9.09 9.53 12.24
C TRP A 29 -9.51 8.07 12.23
N VAL A 30 -9.25 7.29 13.28
CA VAL A 30 -9.70 5.90 13.38
C VAL A 30 -11.23 5.89 13.51
N PRO A 31 -11.97 5.27 12.57
CA PRO A 31 -13.42 5.20 12.67
C PRO A 31 -13.85 4.46 13.95
N PRO A 32 -14.99 4.83 14.56
CA PRO A 32 -15.56 4.08 15.67
C PRO A 32 -15.83 2.61 15.30
N PRO A 33 -15.86 1.68 16.28
CA PRO A 33 -16.20 0.29 16.04
C PRO A 33 -17.47 0.13 15.20
N GLY A 34 -17.41 -0.66 14.13
CA GLY A 34 -18.53 -0.90 13.22
C GLY A 34 -18.86 0.26 12.26
N LYS A 35 -18.01 1.30 12.16
CA LYS A 35 -18.19 2.42 11.22
C LYS A 35 -17.12 2.50 10.13
N GLY A 36 -16.20 1.54 10.09
CA GLY A 36 -15.11 1.48 9.12
C GLY A 36 -13.79 1.11 9.79
N THR A 37 -12.70 1.34 9.07
CA THR A 37 -11.34 1.01 9.49
C THR A 37 -10.39 2.12 9.07
N LEU A 38 -9.28 2.30 9.78
CA LEU A 38 -8.17 3.12 9.30
C LEU A 38 -7.33 2.28 8.33
N TYR A 39 -7.41 2.58 7.04
CA TYR A 39 -6.58 1.94 6.02
C TYR A 39 -5.14 2.46 6.11
N VAL A 40 -4.16 1.56 6.17
CA VAL A 40 -2.73 1.90 6.23
C VAL A 40 -2.05 1.44 4.93
N ARG A 41 -1.32 2.35 4.28
CA ARG A 41 -0.58 2.07 3.05
C ARG A 41 0.90 2.43 3.22
N PRO A 42 1.76 1.43 3.47
CA PRO A 42 3.19 1.54 3.31
C PRO A 42 3.57 1.52 1.81
N LEU A 43 4.49 2.38 1.41
CA LEU A 43 5.07 2.46 0.07
C LEU A 43 6.58 2.60 0.16
N LEU A 44 7.29 1.94 -0.76
CA LEU A 44 8.73 2.13 -0.98
C LEU A 44 8.91 2.65 -2.41
N ILE A 45 9.54 3.81 -2.55
CA ILE A 45 9.67 4.54 -3.83
C ILE A 45 11.15 4.74 -4.11
N GLY A 46 11.63 4.41 -5.32
CA GLY A 46 12.96 4.84 -5.77
C GLY A 46 12.96 6.35 -6.01
N SER A 47 13.52 7.13 -5.09
CA SER A 47 13.40 8.59 -5.06
C SER A 47 14.67 9.32 -5.52
N GLY A 48 15.79 8.61 -5.63
CA GLY A 48 17.06 9.23 -6.00
C GLY A 48 17.12 9.70 -7.46
N ALA A 49 17.85 10.79 -7.70
CA ALA A 49 17.97 11.39 -9.02
C ALA A 49 18.77 10.49 -9.99
N MET A 50 18.08 9.90 -10.97
CA MET A 50 18.70 9.12 -12.05
C MET A 50 17.78 9.05 -13.27
N LEU A 51 18.32 9.31 -14.46
CA LEU A 51 17.63 9.12 -15.75
C LEU A 51 17.96 7.78 -16.43
N GLY A 52 19.06 7.12 -16.01
CA GLY A 52 19.49 5.84 -16.56
C GLY A 52 18.62 4.67 -16.10
N LEU A 53 18.69 3.56 -16.85
CA LEU A 53 17.99 2.32 -16.53
C LEU A 53 18.79 1.48 -15.52
N ALA A 54 18.65 1.80 -14.23
CA ALA A 54 19.25 1.04 -13.14
C ALA A 54 18.42 1.18 -11.84
N SER A 55 18.78 0.40 -10.80
CA SER A 55 18.24 0.58 -9.45
C SER A 55 18.49 2.00 -8.94
N ALA A 56 17.50 2.60 -8.29
CA ALA A 56 17.61 3.96 -7.75
C ALA A 56 18.74 4.04 -6.70
N PRO A 57 19.45 5.19 -6.61
CA PRO A 57 20.53 5.37 -5.65
C PRO A 57 20.01 5.69 -4.24
N GLU A 58 18.73 6.07 -4.13
CA GLU A 58 18.04 6.39 -2.89
C GLU A 58 16.59 5.90 -2.99
N TYR A 59 16.03 5.51 -1.84
CA TYR A 59 14.64 5.11 -1.69
C TYR A 59 13.97 5.89 -0.57
N THR A 60 12.73 6.31 -0.80
CA THR A 60 11.85 6.86 0.23
C THR A 60 10.85 5.80 0.68
N PHE A 61 10.87 5.48 1.97
CA PHE A 61 9.82 4.70 2.61
C PHE A 61 8.81 5.65 3.26
N VAL A 62 7.54 5.55 2.84
CA VAL A 62 6.45 6.39 3.35
C VAL A 62 5.29 5.52 3.77
N VAL A 63 4.65 5.88 4.89
CA VAL A 63 3.39 5.27 5.33
C VAL A 63 2.36 6.37 5.43
N TYR A 64 1.24 6.21 4.72
CA TYR A 64 0.08 7.08 4.90
C TYR A 64 -1.12 6.26 5.35
N ALA A 65 -2.10 6.94 5.91
CA ALA A 65 -3.33 6.32 6.38
C ALA A 65 -4.55 7.14 5.95
N SER A 66 -5.68 6.47 5.78
CA SER A 66 -6.95 7.10 5.44
C SER A 66 -8.12 6.33 6.05
N PRO A 67 -9.12 6.98 6.67
CA PRO A 67 -10.33 6.31 7.11
C PRO A 67 -11.10 5.79 5.90
N VAL A 68 -11.52 4.53 5.95
CA VAL A 68 -12.34 3.90 4.91
C VAL A 68 -13.57 3.26 5.53
N GLY A 69 -14.70 3.36 4.83
CA GLY A 69 -15.94 2.68 5.18
C GLY A 69 -15.97 1.23 4.69
N GLU A 70 -17.10 0.57 4.89
CA GLU A 70 -17.35 -0.77 4.34
C GLU A 70 -17.38 -0.76 2.82
N TYR A 71 -16.70 -1.73 2.22
CA TYR A 71 -16.66 -1.91 0.76
C TYR A 71 -17.99 -2.45 0.22
N HIS A 72 -18.65 -3.30 1.00
CA HIS A 72 -19.94 -3.90 0.69
C HIS A 72 -20.92 -3.54 1.79
N LYS A 73 -21.71 -2.48 1.57
CA LYS A 73 -22.89 -2.25 2.41
C LYS A 73 -23.85 -3.42 2.19
N VAL A 74 -24.66 -3.78 3.18
CA VAL A 74 -25.62 -4.91 3.12
C VAL A 74 -26.56 -4.86 1.89
N SER A 75 -26.69 -3.69 1.23
CA SER A 75 -27.46 -3.48 0.00
C SER A 75 -26.65 -3.43 -1.31
N SER A 76 -25.32 -3.52 -1.27
CA SER A 76 -24.51 -3.58 -2.51
C SER A 76 -24.64 -4.98 -3.09
N GLY A 77 -25.35 -5.10 -4.22
CA GLY A 77 -25.56 -6.37 -4.91
C GLY A 77 -24.25 -7.08 -5.29
N LEU A 78 -24.39 -8.23 -5.94
CA LEU A 78 -23.26 -9.04 -6.40
C LEU A 78 -22.35 -8.24 -7.35
N LEU A 79 -21.05 -8.50 -7.27
CA LEU A 79 -20.09 -7.97 -8.23
C LEU A 79 -20.31 -8.64 -9.59
N ASN A 80 -20.48 -7.84 -10.64
CA ASN A 80 -20.43 -8.31 -12.02
C ASN A 80 -18.96 -8.34 -12.47
N LEU A 81 -18.41 -9.54 -12.65
CA LEU A 81 -17.03 -9.73 -13.08
C LEU A 81 -16.96 -9.89 -14.59
N GLU A 82 -16.08 -9.13 -15.24
CA GLU A 82 -15.74 -9.32 -16.66
C GLU A 82 -14.49 -10.18 -16.79
N VAL A 83 -14.58 -11.24 -17.60
CA VAL A 83 -13.40 -12.04 -17.97
C VAL A 83 -12.91 -11.59 -19.33
N ASN A 84 -11.72 -11.01 -19.36
CA ASN A 84 -11.11 -10.47 -20.58
C ASN A 84 -9.89 -11.29 -21.00
N GLN A 85 -9.89 -11.82 -22.23
CA GLN A 85 -8.79 -12.64 -22.77
C GLN A 85 -7.67 -11.81 -23.43
N LYS A 86 -7.91 -10.53 -23.72
CA LYS A 86 -6.93 -9.63 -24.37
C LYS A 86 -5.92 -9.10 -23.37
N TYR A 87 -6.34 -8.78 -22.15
CA TYR A 87 -5.48 -8.22 -21.11
C TYR A 87 -5.05 -9.29 -20.11
N ARG A 88 -3.77 -9.31 -19.75
CA ARG A 88 -3.22 -10.21 -18.74
C ARG A 88 -2.71 -9.40 -17.56
N ARG A 89 -3.05 -9.81 -16.34
CA ARG A 89 -2.58 -9.17 -15.10
C ARG A 89 -1.07 -9.35 -14.89
N SER A 90 -0.55 -10.51 -15.29
CA SER A 90 0.87 -10.88 -15.19
C SER A 90 1.18 -12.02 -16.18
N HIS A 91 2.45 -12.24 -16.46
CA HIS A 91 2.95 -13.40 -17.23
C HIS A 91 3.89 -14.21 -16.33
N ALA A 92 3.96 -15.53 -16.55
CA ALA A 92 4.98 -16.35 -15.91
C ALA A 92 6.33 -16.02 -16.56
N GLY A 93 7.34 -15.72 -15.73
CA GLY A 93 8.73 -15.57 -16.14
C GLY A 93 9.57 -16.58 -15.38
#